data_AF-U4PB22-F1
#
_entry.id   AF-U4PB22-F1
#
_cell.length_a   1.000
_cell.length_b   1.000
_cell.length_c   1.000
_cell.angle_alpha   90.00
_cell.angle_beta   90.00
_cell.angle_gamma   90.00
#
_symmetry.space_group_name_H-M   'P 1'
#
loop_
_entity.id
_entity.type
_entity.pdbx_description
1 polymer ?
#
loop_
_entity_poly.entity_id
_entity_poly.type
_entity_poly.pdbx_seq_one_letter_code
_entity_poly.pdbx_strand_id
1 'polypeptide(L)'
;MHRHLYLVFGVTELILLSGLSAIGEKEHGIWHVCFFYSFGVVALLFFISNTVCHSQSLYFLNPYGRISYHVKIVISICYFLSAPAIATFYALYWKACFTWAYELFALVEYLDVFMVIFYHGCCVYWDIQHKVVFSVRLNKPSKLDNIIEEKPLKKEVTTEL
;
A
#
# COMPACT_ATOMS: atom_id res chain seq x y z
N MET A 1 1.12 -11.33 8.95
CA MET A 1 0.31 -11.63 7.74
C MET A 1 0.22 -10.44 6.79
N HIS A 2 -0.31 -9.27 7.22
CA HIS A 2 -0.49 -8.09 6.34
C HIS A 2 0.78 -7.57 5.66
N ARG A 3 1.95 -7.69 6.31
CA ARG A 3 3.25 -7.30 5.73
C ARG A 3 3.65 -8.16 4.50
N HIS A 4 3.34 -9.45 4.53
CA HIS A 4 3.60 -10.34 3.40
C HIS A 4 2.62 -10.08 2.26
N LEU A 5 1.34 -9.83 2.57
CA LEU A 5 0.33 -9.44 1.58
C LEU A 5 0.70 -8.14 0.88
N TYR A 6 1.12 -7.12 1.64
CA TYR A 6 1.65 -5.87 1.09
C TYR A 6 2.78 -6.11 0.09
N LEU A 7 3.77 -6.94 0.46
CA LEU A 7 4.92 -7.21 -0.39
C LEU A 7 4.53 -7.99 -1.65
N VAL A 8 3.70 -9.03 -1.50
CA VAL A 8 3.24 -9.84 -2.65
C VAL A 8 2.43 -8.96 -3.60
N PHE A 9 1.44 -8.22 -3.13
CA PHE A 9 0.64 -7.35 -3.99
C PHE A 9 1.47 -6.25 -4.64
N GLY A 10 2.44 -5.65 -3.93
CA GLY A 10 3.32 -4.62 -4.50
C GLY A 10 4.26 -5.18 -5.58
N VAL A 11 4.82 -6.38 -5.39
CA VAL A 11 5.63 -7.03 -6.43
C VAL A 11 4.77 -7.43 -7.63
N THR A 12 3.57 -7.97 -7.40
CA THR A 12 2.63 -8.30 -8.47
C THR A 12 2.18 -7.06 -9.23
N GLU A 13 1.93 -5.94 -8.55
CA GLU A 13 1.60 -4.64 -9.14
C GLU A 13 2.72 -4.17 -10.09
N LEU A 14 3.99 -4.24 -9.65
CA LEU A 14 5.15 -3.87 -10.48
C LEU A 14 5.30 -4.77 -11.72
N ILE A 15 5.05 -6.08 -11.59
CA ILE A 15 5.09 -7.01 -12.72
C ILE A 15 3.97 -6.69 -13.71
N LEU A 16 2.75 -6.43 -13.23
CA LEU A 16 1.62 -6.07 -14.08
C LEU A 16 1.81 -4.72 -14.76
N LEU A 17 2.39 -3.73 -14.07
CA LEU A 17 2.72 -2.43 -14.64
C LEU A 17 3.79 -2.54 -15.74
N SER A 18 4.83 -3.35 -15.52
CA SER A 18 5.84 -3.60 -16.54
C SER A 18 5.26 -4.35 -17.74
N GLY A 19 4.33 -5.29 -17.52
CA GLY A 19 3.54 -5.93 -18.58
C GLY A 19 2.68 -4.94 -19.37
N LEU A 20 1.96 -4.05 -18.69
CA LEU A 20 1.14 -3.00 -19.32
C LEU A 20 1.98 -2.08 -20.21
N SER A 21 3.15 -1.65 -19.72
CA SER A 21 4.05 -0.76 -20.47
C SER A 21 4.78 -1.47 -21.62
N ALA A 22 5.21 -2.72 -21.43
CA ALA A 22 6.00 -3.43 -22.45
C ALA A 22 5.13 -4.06 -23.55
N ILE A 23 4.01 -4.67 -23.16
CA ILE A 23 3.16 -5.49 -24.04
C ILE A 23 1.90 -4.72 -24.45
N GLY A 24 1.27 -4.01 -23.50
CA GLY A 24 -0.01 -3.30 -23.72
C GLY A 24 0.06 -2.25 -24.83
N GLU A 25 1.12 -1.43 -24.84
CA GLU A 25 1.27 -0.38 -25.86
C GLU A 25 1.68 -0.88 -27.25
N LYS A 26 2.32 -2.05 -27.37
CA LYS A 26 3.03 -2.45 -28.61
C LYS A 26 2.37 -3.54 -29.42
N GLU A 27 1.69 -4.49 -28.78
CA GLU A 27 1.24 -5.70 -29.48
C GLU A 27 -0.25 -5.69 -29.81
N HIS A 28 -1.15 -5.40 -28.85
CA HIS A 28 -2.61 -5.48 -29.07
C HIS A 28 -3.44 -4.80 -27.98
N GLY A 29 -4.46 -4.01 -28.37
CA GLY A 29 -5.35 -3.28 -27.44
C GLY A 29 -6.20 -4.15 -26.51
N ILE A 30 -6.51 -5.41 -26.86
CA ILE A 30 -7.25 -6.32 -25.97
C ILE A 30 -6.40 -6.70 -24.75
N TRP A 31 -5.11 -7.00 -24.97
CA TRP A 31 -4.19 -7.34 -23.89
C TRP A 31 -3.94 -6.16 -22.96
N HIS A 32 -3.85 -4.94 -23.51
CA HIS A 32 -3.79 -3.70 -22.73
C HIS A 32 -4.93 -3.62 -21.71
N VAL A 33 -6.18 -3.82 -22.16
CA VAL A 33 -7.36 -3.76 -21.29
C VAL A 33 -7.31 -4.84 -20.21
N CYS A 34 -6.93 -6.09 -20.55
CA CYS A 34 -6.80 -7.17 -19.57
C CYS A 34 -5.73 -6.89 -18.50
N PHE A 35 -4.56 -6.39 -18.92
CA PHE A 35 -3.49 -6.00 -18.00
C PHE A 35 -3.91 -4.83 -17.13
N PHE A 36 -4.60 -3.83 -17.69
CA PHE A 36 -5.06 -2.65 -16.95
C PHE A 36 -6.07 -3.01 -15.85
N TYR A 37 -7.09 -3.82 -16.17
CA TYR A 37 -8.05 -4.25 -15.14
C TYR A 37 -7.41 -5.12 -14.06
N SER A 38 -6.51 -6.03 -14.45
CA SER A 38 -5.79 -6.88 -13.49
C SER A 38 -4.88 -6.06 -12.59
N PHE A 39 -4.17 -5.09 -13.17
CA PHE A 39 -3.35 -4.12 -12.45
C PHE A 39 -4.20 -3.32 -11.45
N GLY A 40 -5.37 -2.81 -11.87
CA GLY A 40 -6.22 -2.01 -10.98
C GLY A 40 -6.76 -2.78 -9.78
N VAL A 41 -7.14 -4.04 -9.95
CA VAL A 41 -7.57 -4.89 -8.82
C VAL A 41 -6.41 -5.14 -7.85
N VAL A 42 -5.22 -5.45 -8.37
CA VAL A 42 -4.04 -5.69 -7.53
C VAL A 42 -3.58 -4.41 -6.82
N ALA A 43 -3.62 -3.27 -7.49
CA ALA A 43 -3.31 -1.95 -6.91
C ALA A 43 -4.27 -1.61 -5.77
N LEU A 44 -5.58 -1.88 -5.93
CA LEU A 44 -6.55 -1.68 -4.85
C LEU A 44 -6.25 -2.58 -3.63
N LEU A 45 -5.93 -3.86 -3.85
CA LEU A 45 -5.54 -4.78 -2.77
C LEU A 45 -4.24 -4.34 -2.07
N PHE A 46 -3.30 -3.78 -2.83
CA PHE A 46 -2.09 -3.17 -2.31
C PHE A 46 -2.42 -1.95 -1.44
N PHE A 47 -3.27 -1.03 -1.90
CA PHE A 47 -3.69 0.15 -1.12
C PHE A 47 -4.37 -0.23 0.20
N ILE A 48 -5.24 -1.23 0.18
CA ILE A 48 -5.90 -1.75 1.39
C ILE A 48 -4.84 -2.34 2.34
N SER A 49 -3.98 -3.21 1.82
CA SER A 49 -2.93 -3.86 2.61
C SER A 49 -1.95 -2.86 3.22
N ASN A 50 -1.56 -1.84 2.45
CA ASN A 50 -0.70 -0.76 2.91
C ASN A 50 -1.38 0.11 3.97
N THR A 51 -2.65 0.47 3.77
CA THR A 51 -3.41 1.28 4.74
C THR A 51 -3.58 0.54 6.08
N VAL A 52 -3.88 -0.76 6.04
CA VAL A 52 -3.94 -1.61 7.25
C VAL A 52 -2.58 -1.69 7.93
N CYS A 53 -1.51 -1.92 7.16
CA CYS A 53 -0.14 -1.96 7.70
C CYS A 53 0.21 -0.63 8.39
N HIS A 54 -0.09 0.50 7.73
CA HIS A 54 0.15 1.85 8.22
C HIS A 54 -0.59 2.15 9.53
N SER A 55 -1.85 1.69 9.66
CA SER A 55 -2.64 1.82 10.89
C SER A 55 -2.01 1.13 12.10
N GLN A 56 -1.26 0.04 11.86
CA GLN A 56 -0.67 -0.79 12.91
C GLN A 56 0.73 -0.33 13.32
N SER A 57 1.46 0.34 12.43
CA SER A 57 2.87 0.71 12.63
C SER A 57 3.08 2.21 12.79
N LEU A 58 2.79 3.02 11.75
CA LEU A 58 3.17 4.43 11.67
C LEU A 58 2.11 5.39 12.21
N TYR A 59 0.86 4.95 12.35
CA TYR A 59 -0.26 5.84 12.74
C TYR A 59 -0.03 6.60 14.05
N PHE A 60 0.76 6.02 14.97
CA PHE A 60 1.08 6.64 16.26
C PHE A 60 2.17 7.72 16.19
N LEU A 61 2.81 7.91 15.03
CA LEU A 61 3.86 8.91 14.83
C LEU A 61 3.25 10.27 14.46
N ASN A 62 3.06 11.12 15.46
CA ASN A 62 2.51 12.48 15.28
C ASN A 62 3.63 13.45 14.85
N PRO A 63 3.42 14.42 13.94
CA PRO A 63 2.20 14.73 13.17
C PRO A 63 2.08 14.02 11.81
N TYR A 64 3.20 13.54 11.25
CA TYR A 64 3.29 13.09 9.86
C TYR A 64 2.56 11.78 9.57
N GLY A 65 2.54 10.84 10.50
CA GLY A 65 1.88 9.54 10.32
C GLY A 65 0.35 9.65 10.19
N ARG A 66 -0.27 10.61 10.88
CA ARG A 66 -1.73 10.82 10.80
C ARG A 66 -2.15 11.45 9.47
N ILE A 67 -1.39 12.45 9.02
CA ILE A 67 -1.63 13.11 7.72
C ILE A 67 -1.44 12.11 6.57
N SER A 68 -0.34 11.35 6.58
CA SER A 68 -0.08 10.29 5.60
C SER A 68 -1.22 9.26 5.57
N TYR A 69 -1.74 8.87 6.72
CA TYR A 69 -2.85 7.91 6.80
C TYR A 69 -4.15 8.44 6.16
N HIS A 70 -4.55 9.68 6.46
CA HIS A 70 -5.74 10.28 5.87
C HIS A 70 -5.62 10.45 4.35
N VAL A 71 -4.46 10.90 3.86
CA VAL A 71 -4.20 11.04 2.43
C VAL A 71 -4.31 9.69 1.72
N LYS A 72 -3.73 8.62 2.28
CA LYS A 72 -3.84 7.26 1.72
C LYS A 72 -5.29 6.78 1.65
N ILE A 73 -6.10 7.03 2.68
CA ILE A 73 -7.52 6.68 2.67
C ILE A 73 -8.26 7.43 1.56
N VAL A 74 -8.05 8.74 1.46
CA VAL A 74 -8.73 9.57 0.44
C VAL A 74 -8.40 9.07 -0.96
N ILE A 75 -7.11 8.85 -1.26
CA ILE A 75 -6.69 8.32 -2.57
C ILE A 75 -7.28 6.92 -2.82
N SER A 76 -7.28 6.04 -1.81
CA SER A 76 -7.85 4.69 -1.94
C SER A 76 -9.36 4.73 -2.26
N ILE A 77 -10.10 5.65 -1.65
CA ILE A 77 -11.53 5.83 -1.93
C ILE A 77 -11.74 6.38 -3.34
N CYS A 78 -10.97 7.39 -3.74
CA CYS A 78 -11.03 7.94 -5.10
C CYS A 78 -10.76 6.85 -6.15
N TYR A 79 -9.76 6.01 -5.93
CA TYR A 79 -9.42 4.90 -6.81
C TYR A 79 -10.49 3.79 -6.83
N PHE A 80 -11.14 3.54 -5.69
CA PHE A 80 -12.26 2.62 -5.65
C PHE A 80 -13.48 3.14 -6.45
N LEU A 81 -13.69 4.45 -6.45
CA LEU A 81 -14.80 5.09 -7.19
C LEU A 81 -14.51 5.23 -8.69
N SER A 82 -13.25 5.30 -9.11
CA SER A 82 -12.89 5.35 -10.53
C SER A 82 -13.08 4.00 -11.23
N ALA A 83 -12.89 2.88 -10.54
CA ALA A 83 -13.14 1.54 -11.11
C ALA A 83 -14.54 1.36 -11.75
N PRO A 84 -15.67 1.66 -11.08
CA PRO A 84 -16.98 1.60 -11.72
C PRO A 84 -17.17 2.69 -12.79
N ALA A 85 -16.48 3.84 -12.70
CA ALA A 85 -16.54 4.88 -13.72
C ALA A 85 -15.91 4.39 -15.04
N ILE A 86 -14.73 3.76 -15.00
CA ILE A 86 -14.08 3.16 -16.17
C ILE A 86 -14.97 2.08 -16.79
N ALA A 87 -15.52 1.18 -15.99
CA ALA A 87 -16.43 0.14 -16.47
C ALA A 87 -17.68 0.75 -17.15
N THR A 88 -18.21 1.85 -16.62
CA THR A 88 -19.37 2.55 -17.17
C THR A 88 -19.04 3.21 -18.50
N PHE A 89 -17.92 3.94 -18.61
CA PHE A 89 -17.52 4.56 -19.88
C PHE A 89 -17.18 3.52 -20.95
N TYR A 90 -16.54 2.42 -20.56
CA TYR A 90 -16.30 1.29 -21.45
C TYR A 90 -17.62 0.69 -21.97
N ALA A 91 -18.59 0.45 -21.07
CA ALA A 91 -19.90 -0.05 -21.47
C ALA A 91 -20.66 0.94 -22.38
N LEU A 92 -20.62 2.23 -22.08
CA LEU A 92 -21.26 3.27 -22.89
C LEU A 92 -20.67 3.35 -24.30
N TYR A 93 -19.35 3.20 -24.44
CA TYR A 93 -18.70 3.19 -25.74
C TYR A 93 -19.09 1.94 -26.56
N TRP A 94 -18.98 0.74 -25.97
CA TRP A 94 -19.18 -0.51 -26.71
C TRP A 94 -20.63 -0.95 -26.87
N LYS A 95 -21.53 -0.60 -25.93
CA LYS A 95 -22.95 -0.99 -25.97
C LYS A 95 -23.87 0.12 -26.49
N ALA A 96 -23.56 1.37 -26.19
CA ALA A 96 -24.41 2.51 -26.55
C ALA A 96 -23.81 3.38 -27.68
N CYS A 97 -22.61 3.05 -28.18
CA CYS A 97 -21.95 3.72 -29.30
C CYS A 97 -21.78 5.23 -29.11
N PHE A 98 -21.64 5.71 -27.88
CA PHE A 98 -21.34 7.11 -27.60
C PHE A 98 -19.86 7.40 -27.85
N THR A 99 -19.55 8.16 -28.89
CA THR A 99 -18.18 8.45 -29.32
C THR A 99 -17.37 9.25 -28.28
N TRP A 100 -18.03 10.17 -27.56
CA TRP A 100 -17.42 10.96 -26.48
C TRP A 100 -17.03 10.13 -25.25
N ALA A 101 -17.64 8.95 -25.05
CA ALA A 101 -17.33 8.10 -23.90
C ALA A 101 -15.90 7.53 -23.97
N TYR A 102 -15.32 7.42 -25.17
CA TYR A 102 -13.94 6.98 -25.35
C TYR A 102 -12.92 7.98 -24.78
N GLU A 103 -13.12 9.28 -25.02
CA GLU A 103 -12.23 10.31 -24.51
C GLU A 103 -12.26 10.37 -22.97
N LEU A 104 -13.44 10.21 -22.37
CA LEU A 104 -13.59 10.12 -20.91
C LEU A 104 -12.99 8.84 -20.34
N PHE A 105 -13.16 7.70 -21.02
CA PHE A 105 -12.51 6.44 -20.63
C PHE A 105 -10.99 6.62 -20.54
N ALA A 106 -10.38 7.17 -21.60
CA ALA A 106 -8.94 7.42 -21.62
C ALA A 106 -8.49 8.41 -20.53
N LEU A 107 -9.26 9.49 -20.31
CA LEU A 107 -8.96 10.46 -19.26
C LEU A 107 -8.95 9.83 -17.86
N VAL A 108 -9.95 9.00 -17.55
CA VAL A 108 -10.04 8.34 -16.24
C VAL A 108 -8.94 7.29 -16.08
N GLU A 109 -8.59 6.57 -17.14
CA GLU A 109 -7.45 5.64 -17.15
C GLU A 109 -6.13 6.35 -16.80
N TYR A 110 -5.85 7.51 -17.42
CA TYR A 110 -4.66 8.31 -17.08
C TYR A 110 -4.70 8.85 -15.65
N LEU A 111 -5.88 9.26 -15.16
CA LEU A 111 -6.04 9.72 -13.78
C LEU A 111 -5.78 8.58 -12.78
N ASP A 112 -6.19 7.35 -13.09
CA ASP A 112 -5.94 6.18 -12.24
C ASP A 112 -4.45 5.87 -12.15
N VAL A 113 -3.74 5.86 -13.27
CA VAL A 113 -2.28 5.68 -13.28
C VAL A 113 -1.60 6.80 -12.49
N PHE A 114 -2.03 8.04 -12.66
CA PHE A 114 -1.52 9.17 -11.88
C PHE A 114 -1.78 9.00 -10.38
N MET A 115 -2.98 8.56 -9.97
CA MET A 115 -3.30 8.30 -8.57
C MET A 115 -2.42 7.20 -7.97
N VAL A 116 -2.12 6.14 -8.73
CA VAL A 116 -1.20 5.08 -8.28
C VAL A 116 0.21 5.63 -8.08
N ILE A 117 0.74 6.38 -9.05
CA ILE A 117 2.06 7.02 -8.92
C ILE A 117 2.07 7.97 -7.72
N PHE A 118 1.03 8.80 -7.56
CA PHE A 118 0.91 9.74 -6.46
C PHE A 118 0.85 9.03 -5.11
N TYR A 119 0.10 7.93 -5.00
CA TYR A 119 0.01 7.12 -3.79
C TYR A 119 1.39 6.60 -3.35
N HIS A 120 2.14 6.01 -4.29
CA HIS A 120 3.50 5.53 -4.04
C HIS A 120 4.45 6.69 -3.70
N GLY A 121 4.34 7.83 -4.39
CA GLY A 121 5.10 9.04 -4.09
C GLY A 121 4.86 9.55 -2.67
N CYS A 122 3.60 9.56 -2.21
CA CYS A 122 3.26 9.91 -0.83
C CYS A 122 3.88 8.94 0.18
N CYS A 123 3.88 7.63 -0.12
CA CYS A 123 4.53 6.64 0.75
C CYS A 123 6.04 6.87 0.84
N VAL A 124 6.72 7.15 -0.28
CA VAL A 124 8.16 7.43 -0.29
C VAL A 124 8.48 8.70 0.50
N TYR A 125 7.74 9.78 0.28
CA TYR A 125 8.02 11.06 0.90
C TYR A 125 7.71 11.07 2.41
N TRP A 126 6.54 10.56 2.83
CA TRP A 126 6.13 10.62 4.24
C TRP A 126 6.55 9.43 5.09
N ASP A 127 6.70 8.22 4.52
CA ASP A 127 7.00 7.01 5.32
C ASP A 127 8.49 6.62 5.29
N ILE A 128 9.17 6.74 4.15
CA ILE A 128 10.55 6.25 3.98
C ILE A 128 11.59 7.30 4.44
N GLN A 129 11.39 8.59 4.12
CA GLN A 129 12.35 9.64 4.50
C GLN A 129 12.48 9.82 6.02
N HIS A 130 11.47 9.46 6.81
CA HIS A 130 11.48 9.62 8.27
C HIS A 130 11.92 8.36 9.04
N LYS A 131 12.72 7.48 8.42
CA LYS A 131 13.35 6.29 9.04
C LYS A 131 12.37 5.47 9.88
N VAL A 132 11.32 4.96 9.25
CA VAL A 132 10.47 3.99 9.93
C VAL A 132 11.14 2.63 9.90
N VAL A 133 11.96 2.37 10.92
CA VAL A 133 12.16 1.02 11.41
C VAL A 133 10.76 0.51 11.75
N PHE A 134 10.28 -0.53 11.05
CA PHE A 134 9.05 -1.21 11.45
C PHE A 134 9.15 -1.46 12.94
N SER A 135 8.36 -0.73 13.74
CA SER A 135 8.34 -0.93 15.18
C SER A 135 7.75 -2.30 15.40
N VAL A 136 8.62 -3.32 15.46
CA VAL A 136 8.28 -4.57 16.09
C VAL A 136 8.01 -4.15 17.52
N ARG A 137 6.74 -4.17 17.95
CA ARG A 137 6.46 -4.18 19.39
C ARG A 137 7.22 -5.38 19.92
N LEU A 138 8.40 -5.16 20.47
CA LEU A 138 8.97 -6.06 21.45
C LEU A 138 7.85 -6.22 22.47
N ASN A 139 7.37 -7.45 22.64
CA ASN A 139 6.43 -7.78 23.70
C ASN A 139 6.89 -7.06 24.95
N LYS A 140 5.98 -6.35 25.65
CA LYS A 140 6.30 -5.86 26.99
C LYS A 140 6.93 -7.05 27.73
N PRO A 141 8.11 -6.91 28.35
CA PRO A 141 8.66 -7.99 29.16
C PRO A 141 7.55 -8.42 30.10
N SER A 142 7.26 -9.71 30.08
CA SER A 142 6.24 -10.24 30.96
C SER A 142 6.69 -9.91 32.38
N LYS A 143 5.77 -9.58 33.29
CA LYS A 143 6.11 -9.32 34.70
C LYS A 143 6.94 -10.45 35.35
N LEU A 144 7.05 -11.61 34.70
CA LEU A 144 7.88 -12.75 35.10
C LEU A 144 9.39 -12.46 35.00
N ASP A 145 9.83 -11.61 34.08
CA ASP A 145 11.25 -11.30 33.86
C ASP A 145 11.81 -10.42 35.00
N ASN A 146 10.96 -9.55 35.57
CA ASN A 146 11.31 -8.72 36.72
C ASN A 146 11.47 -9.53 38.03
N ILE A 147 10.92 -10.75 38.09
CA ILE A 147 11.05 -11.62 39.28
C ILE A 147 12.38 -12.39 39.25
N ILE A 148 12.96 -12.60 38.06
CA ILE A 148 14.23 -13.33 37.91
C ILE A 148 15.43 -12.43 38.20
N GLU A 149 15.36 -11.12 37.90
CA GLU A 149 16.43 -10.17 38.26
C GLU A 149 16.49 -9.82 39.75
N GLU A 150 15.39 -9.94 40.51
CA GLU A 150 15.39 -9.64 41.95
C GLU A 150 15.96 -10.75 42.84
N LYS A 151 16.32 -11.94 42.31
CA LYS A 151 17.02 -12.95 43.11
C LYS A 151 18.52 -12.58 43.22
N PRO A 152 19.00 -12.15 44.40
CA PRO A 152 20.32 -11.58 44.53
C PRO A 152 21.38 -12.68 44.51
N LEU A 153 22.34 -12.57 43.60
CA LEU A 153 23.62 -13.25 43.75
C LEU A 153 24.41 -12.53 44.85
N LYS A 154 24.07 -12.80 46.11
CA LYS A 154 24.86 -12.41 47.27
C LYS A 154 26.14 -13.25 47.27
N LYS A 155 27.16 -12.80 46.53
CA LYS A 155 28.53 -13.32 46.69
C LYS A 155 29.07 -12.76 48.01
N GLU A 156 29.07 -13.63 49.00
CA GLU A 156 29.84 -13.51 50.23
C GLU A 156 31.33 -13.42 49.85
N VAL A 157 31.94 -12.25 50.05
CA VAL A 157 33.41 -12.09 50.01
C VAL A 157 33.84 -11.94 51.46
N THR A 158 34.19 -13.08 52.06
CA THR A 158 34.91 -13.18 53.32
C THR A 158 36.35 -12.72 53.08
N THR A 159 36.69 -11.53 53.56
CA THR A 159 38.07 -11.15 53.84
C THR A 159 38.44 -11.72 55.20
N GLU A 160 39.28 -12.76 55.21
CA GLU A 160 40.11 -13.09 56.38
C GLU A 160 41.55 -12.64 56.12
N LEU A 161 42.20 -12.29 57.23
CA LEU A 161 43.45 -11.56 57.43
C LEU A 161 44.67 -12.02 56.61
#